data_AF-A0A7C3XRP7-F1
#
_entry.id   AF-A0A7C3XRP7-F1
#
_cell.length_a   1.000
_cell.length_b   1.000
_cell.length_c   1.000
_cell.angle_alpha   90.00
_cell.angle_beta   90.00
_cell.angle_gamma   90.00
#
_symmetry.space_group_name_H-M   'P 1'
#
loop_
_entity.id
_entity.type
_entity.pdbx_description
1 polymer ?
#
loop_
_entity_poly.entity_id
_entity_poly.type
_entity_poly.pdbx_seq_one_letter_code
_entity_poly.pdbx_strand_id
1 'polypeptide(L)'
;MYITEQELQKLVELVLKRIEEQKIEYKKESGYSSKDIVCKSVEEAVERSKIAQKKFHNEVKLEQRYKIIDNIRKHAIENAERLAKLAAEETKMGRWEHKVKKNLLAATKTPGPEDLQPVTTYTGDHGMTLIEYAPFGIIAAVTPSTNPTSTIINNSISILSGGNSVIFSPHP
;
A
#
# COMPACT_ATOMS: atom_id res chain seq x y z
N MET A 1 -3.53 -44.44 -26.13
CA MET A 1 -2.21 -44.50 -25.47
C MET A 1 -2.50 -44.44 -23.98
N TYR A 2 -2.50 -45.60 -23.31
CA TYR A 2 -2.83 -45.69 -21.89
C TYR A 2 -1.54 -45.48 -21.10
N ILE A 3 -1.54 -44.51 -20.18
CA ILE A 3 -0.40 -44.25 -19.29
C ILE A 3 -0.24 -45.48 -18.40
N THR A 4 0.98 -46.04 -18.35
CA THR A 4 1.28 -47.17 -17.50
C THR A 4 1.38 -46.74 -16.04
N GLU A 5 1.08 -47.63 -15.09
CA GLU A 5 1.10 -47.32 -13.64
C GLU A 5 2.47 -46.81 -13.17
N GLN A 6 3.55 -47.27 -13.80
CA GLN A 6 4.91 -46.81 -13.57
C GLN A 6 5.16 -45.37 -14.05
N GLU A 7 4.57 -44.97 -15.18
CA GLU A 7 4.65 -43.59 -15.68
C GLU A 7 3.84 -42.63 -14.79
N LEU A 8 2.69 -43.08 -14.28
CA LEU A 8 1.89 -42.31 -13.34
C LEU A 8 2.63 -42.07 -12.02
N GLN A 9 3.27 -43.10 -11.46
CA GLN A 9 4.07 -42.97 -10.23
C GLN A 9 5.23 -41.98 -10.40
N LYS A 10 5.99 -42.07 -11.51
CA LYS A 10 7.07 -41.12 -11.81
C LYS A 10 6.57 -39.69 -11.92
N LEU A 11 5.40 -39.49 -12.51
CA LEU A 11 4.82 -38.16 -12.69
C LEU A 11 4.35 -37.58 -11.34
N VAL A 12 3.75 -38.40 -10.48
CA VAL A 12 3.38 -37.99 -9.11
C VAL A 12 4.62 -37.67 -8.29
N GLU A 13 5.67 -38.47 -8.36
CA GLU A 13 6.92 -38.24 -7.64
C GLU A 13 7.62 -36.95 -8.11
N LEU A 14 7.64 -36.69 -9.42
CA LEU A 14 8.12 -35.42 -9.99
C LEU A 14 7.30 -34.22 -9.54
N VAL A 15 5.97 -34.34 -9.47
CA VAL A 15 5.09 -33.26 -9.00
C VAL A 15 5.30 -33.01 -7.50
N LEU A 16 5.40 -34.06 -6.68
CA LEU A 16 5.67 -33.93 -5.25
C LEU A 16 7.04 -33.29 -5.00
N LYS A 17 8.07 -33.73 -5.72
CA LYS A 17 9.41 -33.13 -5.63
C LYS A 17 9.39 -31.67 -6.06
N ARG A 18 8.65 -31.33 -7.12
CA ARG A 18 8.48 -29.94 -7.56
C ARG A 18 7.69 -29.11 -6.56
N ILE A 19 6.70 -29.67 -5.87
CA ILE A 19 5.95 -29.00 -4.79
C ILE A 19 6.85 -28.81 -3.56
N GLU A 20 7.75 -29.75 -3.26
CA GLU A 20 8.73 -29.60 -2.18
C GLU A 20 9.82 -28.58 -2.53
N GLU A 21 10.31 -28.56 -3.76
CA GLU A 21 11.23 -27.54 -4.28
C GLU A 21 10.55 -26.18 -4.42
N GLN A 22 9.24 -26.16 -4.70
CA GLN A 22 8.36 -24.99 -4.65
C GLN A 22 7.71 -24.78 -3.29
N LYS A 23 8.21 -25.41 -2.21
CA LYS A 23 8.08 -24.79 -0.89
C LYS A 23 8.88 -23.52 -0.98
N ILE A 24 8.21 -22.48 -1.48
CA ILE A 24 8.48 -21.09 -1.16
C ILE A 24 8.80 -21.16 0.32
N GLU A 25 10.06 -20.93 0.67
CA GLU A 25 10.43 -20.64 2.04
C GLU A 25 9.51 -19.50 2.44
N TYR A 26 8.40 -19.84 3.12
CA TYR A 26 7.76 -18.91 4.02
C TYR A 26 8.81 -18.72 5.10
N LYS A 27 9.76 -17.81 4.83
CA LYS A 27 10.60 -17.22 5.85
C LYS A 27 9.64 -16.79 6.93
N LYS A 28 9.69 -17.52 8.05
CA LYS A 28 9.08 -17.18 9.32
C LYS A 28 9.17 -15.67 9.45
N GLU A 29 8.02 -15.01 9.63
CA GLU A 29 7.89 -13.56 9.71
C GLU A 29 9.03 -12.99 10.57
N SER A 30 10.07 -12.47 9.93
CA SER A 30 11.00 -11.58 10.60
C SER A 30 10.16 -10.35 10.84
N GLY A 31 9.65 -10.21 12.06
CA GLY A 31 8.83 -9.08 12.47
C GLY A 31 9.59 -7.80 12.12
N TYR A 32 9.22 -7.17 11.01
CA TYR A 32 9.82 -5.92 10.61
C TYR A 32 9.43 -4.91 11.68
N SER A 33 10.42 -4.40 12.39
CA SER A 33 10.22 -3.34 13.38
C SER A 33 9.57 -2.15 12.67
N SER A 34 8.61 -1.51 13.33
CA SER A 34 8.01 -0.25 12.85
C SER A 34 9.04 0.87 12.61
N LYS A 35 10.28 0.68 13.08
CA LYS A 35 11.41 1.60 12.91
C LYS A 35 12.19 1.41 11.61
N ASP A 36 11.99 0.32 10.87
CA ASP A 36 12.83 -0.05 9.71
C ASP A 36 12.04 0.00 8.40
N ILE A 37 11.51 1.18 8.07
CA ILE A 37 10.61 1.41 6.93
C ILE A 37 11.33 1.62 5.58
N VAL A 38 12.65 1.86 5.60
CA VAL A 38 13.47 2.01 4.40
C VAL A 38 14.05 0.65 4.04
N CYS A 39 13.82 0.19 2.81
CA CYS A 39 14.34 -1.09 2.31
C CYS A 39 15.70 -0.89 1.64
N LYS A 40 16.55 -1.92 1.65
CA LYS A 40 17.88 -1.87 1.02
C LYS A 40 17.84 -2.07 -0.49
N SER A 41 16.80 -2.75 -0.98
CA SER A 41 16.58 -2.99 -2.41
C SER A 41 15.10 -2.85 -2.78
N VAL A 42 14.84 -2.70 -4.08
CA VAL A 42 13.47 -2.62 -4.60
C VAL A 42 12.73 -3.94 -4.42
N GLU A 43 13.43 -5.06 -4.62
CA GLU A 43 12.88 -6.41 -4.44
C GLU A 43 12.42 -6.64 -3.00
N GLU A 44 13.21 -6.19 -2.03
CA GLU A 44 12.83 -6.23 -0.61
C GLU A 44 11.58 -5.38 -0.36
N ALA A 45 11.53 -4.16 -0.91
CA ALA A 45 10.37 -3.28 -0.77
C ALA A 45 9.10 -3.92 -1.36
N VAL A 46 9.20 -4.53 -2.54
CA VAL A 46 8.09 -5.21 -3.21
C VAL A 46 7.60 -6.40 -2.39
N GLU A 47 8.50 -7.24 -1.87
CA GLU A 47 8.10 -8.41 -1.08
C GLU A 47 7.43 -8.00 0.23
N ARG A 48 8.00 -7.01 0.94
CA ARG A 48 7.40 -6.46 2.16
C ARG A 48 6.04 -5.85 1.88
N SER A 49 5.90 -5.08 0.81
CA SER A 49 4.63 -4.45 0.42
C SER A 49 3.58 -5.48 0.02
N LYS A 50 3.98 -6.57 -0.64
CA LYS A 50 3.09 -7.68 -1.02
C LYS A 50 2.50 -8.38 0.20
N ILE A 51 3.35 -8.69 1.18
CA ILE A 51 2.92 -9.30 2.45
C ILE A 51 1.98 -8.34 3.19
N ALA A 52 2.38 -7.07 3.32
CA ALA A 52 1.59 -6.05 4.01
C ALA A 52 0.24 -5.82 3.33
N GLN A 53 0.18 -5.75 2.00
CA GLN A 53 -1.05 -5.54 1.25
C GLN A 53 -2.01 -6.71 1.40
N LYS A 54 -1.51 -7.95 1.31
CA LYS A 54 -2.34 -9.13 1.51
C LYS A 54 -2.96 -9.15 2.90
N LYS A 55 -2.17 -8.82 3.93
CA LYS A 55 -2.65 -8.68 5.30
C LYS A 55 -3.67 -7.55 5.44
N PHE A 56 -3.37 -6.38 4.87
CA PHE A 56 -4.24 -5.21 4.89
C PHE A 56 -5.58 -5.50 4.22
N HIS A 57 -5.58 -6.18 3.08
CA HIS A 57 -6.79 -6.55 2.36
C HIS A 57 -7.66 -7.56 3.13
N ASN A 58 -7.04 -8.58 3.73
CA ASN A 58 -7.76 -9.68 4.36
C ASN A 58 -8.22 -9.37 5.79
N GLU A 59 -7.44 -8.59 6.55
CA GLU A 59 -7.65 -8.42 7.99
C GLU A 59 -8.21 -7.03 8.36
N VAL A 60 -7.99 -6.00 7.53
CA VAL A 60 -8.37 -4.61 7.86
C VAL A 60 -9.73 -4.27 7.28
N LYS A 61 -10.71 -4.13 8.17
CA LYS A 61 -12.08 -3.70 7.84
C LYS A 61 -12.14 -2.20 7.57
N LEU A 62 -13.22 -1.76 6.91
CA LEU A 62 -13.41 -0.36 6.53
C LEU A 62 -13.28 0.62 7.71
N GLU A 63 -13.91 0.32 8.86
CA GLU A 63 -13.80 1.16 10.07
C GLU A 63 -12.35 1.27 10.59
N GLN A 64 -11.56 0.20 10.48
CA GLN A 64 -10.15 0.25 10.84
C GLN A 64 -9.35 1.09 9.85
N ARG A 65 -9.73 1.10 8.56
CA ARG A 65 -9.11 2.02 7.58
C ARG A 65 -9.36 3.47 7.97
N TYR A 66 -10.57 3.85 8.38
CA TYR A 66 -10.82 5.19 8.91
C TYR A 66 -9.88 5.53 10.08
N LYS A 67 -9.76 4.64 11.08
CA LYS A 67 -8.85 4.86 12.22
C LYS A 67 -7.39 5.01 11.80
N ILE A 68 -6.93 4.23 10.84
CA ILE A 68 -5.56 4.31 10.30
C ILE A 68 -5.36 5.66 9.60
N ILE A 69 -6.30 6.07 8.74
CA ILE A 69 -6.23 7.33 8.01
C ILE A 69 -6.28 8.52 8.97
N ASP A 70 -7.16 8.52 9.97
CA ASP A 70 -7.25 9.58 10.97
C ASP A 70 -5.94 9.73 11.76
N ASN A 71 -5.28 8.61 12.07
CA ASN A 71 -3.99 8.64 12.73
C ASN A 71 -2.88 9.22 11.83
N ILE A 72 -2.89 8.87 10.53
CA ILE A 72 -1.98 9.48 9.54
C ILE A 72 -2.21 10.99 9.47
N ARG A 73 -3.47 11.44 9.38
CA ARG A 73 -3.81 12.87 9.35
C ARG A 73 -3.33 13.59 10.61
N LYS A 74 -3.61 13.02 11.79
CA LYS A 74 -3.19 13.58 13.08
C LYS A 74 -1.68 13.80 13.12
N HIS A 75 -0.89 12.77 12.83
CA HIS A 75 0.56 12.88 12.86
C HIS A 75 1.13 13.78 11.76
N ALA A 76 0.50 13.81 10.58
CA ALA A 76 0.88 14.74 9.51
C ALA A 76 0.66 16.20 9.91
N ILE A 77 -0.43 16.50 10.65
CA ILE A 77 -0.72 17.83 11.18
C ILE A 77 0.28 18.20 12.28
N GLU A 78 0.49 17.33 13.27
CA GLU A 78 1.43 17.54 14.38
C GLU A 78 2.87 17.80 13.88
N ASN A 79 3.25 17.16 12.78
CA ASN A 79 4.60 17.27 12.21
C ASN A 79 4.69 18.24 11.02
N ALA A 80 3.61 18.94 10.65
CA ALA A 80 3.55 19.73 9.42
C ALA A 80 4.67 20.77 9.32
N GLU A 81 4.95 21.46 10.43
CA GLU A 81 6.01 22.46 10.51
C GLU A 81 7.41 21.85 10.41
N ARG A 82 7.66 20.79 11.19
CA ARG A 82 8.95 20.09 11.20
C ARG A 82 9.31 19.57 9.80
N LEU A 83 8.36 18.90 9.15
CA LEU A 83 8.52 18.35 7.80
C LEU A 83 8.72 19.45 6.74
N ALA A 84 8.04 20.59 6.90
CA ALA A 84 8.19 21.72 5.98
C ALA A 84 9.58 22.38 6.08
N LYS A 85 10.10 22.55 7.30
CA LYS A 85 11.45 23.09 7.53
C LYS A 85 12.51 22.16 6.96
N LEU A 86 12.44 20.86 7.25
CA LEU A 86 13.34 19.85 6.69
C LEU A 86 13.33 19.87 5.16
N ALA A 87 12.15 19.87 4.54
CA ALA A 87 12.04 19.90 3.08
C ALA A 87 12.61 21.19 2.47
N ALA A 88 12.43 22.35 3.11
CA ALA A 88 13.02 23.61 2.64
C ALA A 88 14.54 23.64 2.85
N GLU A 89 15.03 23.08 3.95
CA GLU A 89 16.45 23.00 4.27
C GLU A 89 17.19 22.07 3.31
N GLU A 90 16.65 20.90 3.01
CA GLU A 90 17.24 19.91 2.11
C GLU A 90 17.20 20.36 0.66
N THR A 91 16.00 20.73 0.16
CA THR A 91 15.82 21.04 -1.27
C THR A 91 16.28 22.45 -1.65
N LYS A 92 16.40 23.36 -0.68
CA LYS A 92 16.59 24.81 -0.90
C LYS A 92 15.51 25.46 -1.78
N MET A 93 14.35 24.81 -1.95
CA MET A 93 13.26 25.28 -2.82
C MET A 93 12.06 25.77 -2.03
N GLY A 94 11.63 27.00 -2.31
CA GLY A 94 10.40 27.59 -1.75
C GLY A 94 10.54 28.06 -0.30
N ARG A 95 9.41 28.48 0.27
CA ARG A 95 9.32 29.01 1.65
C ARG A 95 8.72 27.97 2.59
N TRP A 96 9.33 27.74 3.75
CA TRP A 96 8.89 26.69 4.67
C TRP A 96 7.46 26.95 5.18
N GLU A 97 7.08 28.21 5.39
CA GLU A 97 5.73 28.62 5.82
C GLU A 97 4.66 28.20 4.81
N HIS A 98 4.97 28.31 3.52
CA HIS A 98 4.07 27.84 2.46
C HIS A 98 4.02 26.31 2.42
N LYS A 99 5.14 25.63 2.67
CA LYS A 99 5.16 24.16 2.78
C LYS A 99 4.35 23.66 3.98
N VAL A 100 4.30 24.39 5.10
CA VAL A 100 3.39 24.06 6.22
C VAL A 100 1.95 24.03 5.75
N LYS A 101 1.50 25.10 5.05
CA LYS A 101 0.14 25.17 4.50
C LYS A 101 -0.16 24.02 3.54
N LYS A 102 0.82 23.61 2.72
CA LYS A 102 0.66 22.47 1.80
C LYS A 102 0.55 21.13 2.52
N ASN A 103 1.34 20.91 3.57
CA ASN A 103 1.25 19.71 4.39
C ASN A 103 -0.10 19.64 5.12
N LEU A 104 -0.56 20.76 5.69
CA LEU A 104 -1.87 20.85 6.32
C LEU A 104 -3.00 20.63 5.31
N LEU A 105 -2.88 21.19 4.10
CA LEU A 105 -3.86 20.98 3.04
C LEU A 105 -3.97 19.50 2.66
N ALA A 106 -2.84 18.82 2.43
CA ALA A 106 -2.83 17.38 2.16
C ALA A 106 -3.44 16.59 3.32
N ALA A 107 -3.05 16.89 4.57
CA ALA A 107 -3.57 16.16 5.72
C ALA A 107 -5.08 16.37 5.95
N THR A 108 -5.63 17.54 5.64
CA THR A 108 -7.03 17.90 5.98
C THR A 108 -8.01 17.80 4.83
N LYS A 109 -7.54 17.85 3.57
CA LYS A 109 -8.40 17.90 2.37
C LYS A 109 -8.22 16.75 1.40
N THR A 110 -7.21 15.90 1.55
CA THR A 110 -7.14 14.65 0.76
C THR A 110 -8.32 13.75 1.15
N PRO A 111 -9.13 13.25 0.19
CA PRO A 111 -10.21 12.30 0.47
C PRO A 111 -9.67 10.99 1.05
N GLY A 112 -10.34 10.47 2.07
CA GLY A 112 -10.07 9.20 2.73
C GLY A 112 -11.01 8.08 2.27
N PRO A 113 -11.31 7.09 3.13
CA PRO A 113 -12.19 5.98 2.79
C PRO A 113 -13.64 6.41 2.49
N GLU A 114 -14.03 7.63 2.85
CA GLU A 114 -15.34 8.21 2.54
C GLU A 114 -15.61 8.34 1.04
N ASP A 115 -14.56 8.44 0.22
CA ASP A 115 -14.63 8.56 -1.24
C ASP A 115 -14.93 7.22 -1.94
N LEU A 116 -14.91 6.10 -1.19
CA LEU A 116 -15.09 4.75 -1.71
C LEU A 116 -16.55 4.28 -1.63
N GLN A 117 -17.50 5.17 -1.92
CA GLN A 117 -18.91 4.77 -2.03
C GLN A 117 -19.12 3.86 -3.25
N PRO A 118 -20.11 2.95 -3.22
CA PRO A 118 -20.50 2.20 -4.40
C PRO A 118 -20.79 3.14 -5.57
N VAL A 119 -20.23 2.84 -6.73
CA VAL A 119 -20.42 3.65 -7.95
C VAL A 119 -21.87 3.65 -8.35
N THR A 120 -22.50 2.46 -8.32
CA THR A 120 -23.91 2.29 -8.60
C THR A 120 -24.41 0.93 -8.11
N THR A 121 -25.72 0.85 -7.89
CA THR A 121 -26.44 -0.39 -7.60
C THR A 121 -27.62 -0.49 -8.55
N TYR A 122 -27.72 -1.59 -9.28
CA TYR A 122 -28.86 -1.92 -10.12
C TYR A 122 -29.72 -2.95 -9.41
N THR A 123 -31.03 -2.71 -9.33
CA THR A 123 -32.01 -3.62 -8.74
C THR A 123 -33.19 -3.80 -9.68
N GLY A 124 -33.70 -5.02 -9.80
CA GLY A 124 -34.93 -5.28 -10.55
C GLY A 124 -35.32 -6.76 -10.51
N ASP A 125 -36.25 -7.15 -11.37
CA ASP A 125 -36.79 -8.52 -11.44
C ASP A 125 -35.72 -9.59 -11.77
N HIS A 126 -34.57 -9.15 -12.29
CA HIS A 126 -33.42 -10.00 -12.61
C HIS A 126 -32.33 -10.01 -11.51
N GLY A 127 -32.63 -9.49 -10.32
CA GLY A 127 -31.74 -9.50 -9.16
C GLY A 127 -31.06 -8.16 -8.89
N MET A 128 -29.84 -8.23 -8.35
CA MET A 128 -29.07 -7.08 -7.90
C MET A 128 -27.64 -7.13 -8.43
N THR A 129 -27.17 -6.02 -9.00
CA THR A 129 -25.78 -5.83 -9.43
C THR A 129 -25.18 -4.65 -8.71
N LEU A 130 -23.98 -4.83 -8.15
CA LEU A 130 -23.25 -3.81 -7.40
C LEU A 130 -21.93 -3.51 -8.11
N ILE A 131 -21.60 -2.22 -8.24
CA ILE A 131 -20.29 -1.76 -8.76
C ILE A 131 -19.58 -1.00 -7.64
N GLU A 132 -18.42 -1.50 -7.22
CA GLU A 132 -17.60 -0.92 -6.14
C GLU A 132 -16.15 -0.71 -6.56
N TYR A 133 -15.45 0.11 -5.78
CA TYR A 133 -14.00 0.29 -5.89
C TYR A 133 -13.26 -0.83 -5.17
N ALA A 134 -12.49 -1.60 -5.93
CA ALA A 134 -11.60 -2.63 -5.38
C ALA A 134 -10.14 -2.14 -5.34
N PRO A 135 -9.31 -2.66 -4.41
CA PRO A 135 -7.88 -2.36 -4.40
C PRO A 135 -7.19 -2.87 -5.67
N PHE A 136 -6.21 -2.12 -6.17
CA PHE A 136 -5.28 -2.57 -7.21
C PHE A 136 -4.22 -3.54 -6.65
N GLY A 137 -3.75 -3.31 -5.42
CA GLY A 137 -2.68 -4.08 -4.79
C GLY A 137 -1.51 -3.20 -4.35
N ILE A 138 -0.34 -3.40 -4.94
CA ILE A 138 0.88 -2.64 -4.61
C ILE A 138 1.00 -1.46 -5.57
N ILE A 139 1.16 -0.25 -5.03
CA ILE A 139 1.36 0.97 -5.81
C ILE A 139 2.79 1.47 -5.63
N ALA A 140 3.48 1.72 -6.74
CA ALA A 140 4.76 2.42 -6.75
C ALA A 140 4.54 3.91 -7.00
N ALA A 141 4.97 4.76 -6.06
CA ALA A 141 4.77 6.20 -6.11
C ALA A 141 6.10 6.94 -6.19
N VAL A 142 6.38 7.55 -7.35
CA VAL A 142 7.53 8.45 -7.53
C VAL A 142 7.15 9.84 -7.01
N THR A 143 7.94 10.41 -6.11
CA THR A 143 7.60 11.70 -5.45
C THR A 143 8.59 12.81 -5.82
N PRO A 144 8.09 14.03 -6.12
CA PRO A 144 8.93 15.12 -6.65
C PRO A 144 9.66 15.89 -5.53
N SER A 145 10.80 16.50 -5.85
CA SER A 145 11.58 17.35 -4.95
C SER A 145 10.90 18.69 -4.60
N THR A 146 9.94 19.14 -5.40
CA THR A 146 9.21 20.39 -5.12
C THR A 146 8.29 20.24 -3.90
N ASN A 147 7.66 19.06 -3.76
CA ASN A 147 6.59 18.75 -2.80
C ASN A 147 6.79 17.41 -2.08
N PRO A 148 7.98 17.11 -1.55
CA PRO A 148 8.34 15.76 -1.12
C PRO A 148 7.41 15.26 0.00
N THR A 149 7.10 16.12 0.96
CA THR A 149 6.31 15.75 2.15
C THR A 149 4.81 15.74 1.87
N SER A 150 4.27 16.79 1.24
CA SER A 150 2.83 16.87 0.94
C SER A 150 2.38 15.77 -0.03
N THR A 151 3.21 15.38 -1.00
CA THR A 151 2.87 14.30 -1.94
C THR A 151 2.84 12.95 -1.25
N ILE A 152 3.78 12.66 -0.35
CA ILE A 152 3.75 11.43 0.46
C ILE A 152 2.49 11.39 1.33
N ILE A 153 2.16 12.48 2.03
CA ILE A 153 0.96 12.56 2.88
C ILE A 153 -0.31 12.28 2.06
N ASN A 154 -0.48 12.99 0.94
CA ASN A 154 -1.64 12.81 0.06
C ASN A 154 -1.75 11.37 -0.45
N ASN A 155 -0.66 10.85 -1.02
CA ASN A 155 -0.65 9.53 -1.63
C ASN A 155 -0.87 8.43 -0.58
N SER A 156 -0.26 8.54 0.60
CA SER A 156 -0.51 7.59 1.69
C SER A 156 -1.99 7.55 2.08
N ILE A 157 -2.66 8.70 2.20
CA ILE A 157 -4.08 8.74 2.54
C ILE A 157 -4.92 8.07 1.45
N SER A 158 -4.81 8.52 0.20
CA SER A 158 -5.64 8.01 -0.90
C SER A 158 -5.40 6.52 -1.17
N ILE A 159 -4.14 6.10 -1.21
CA ILE A 159 -3.77 4.73 -1.58
C ILE A 159 -4.21 3.73 -0.51
N LEU A 160 -3.94 4.02 0.77
CA LEU A 160 -4.34 3.14 1.87
C LEU A 160 -5.85 3.11 2.06
N SER A 161 -6.55 4.22 1.81
CA SER A 161 -8.02 4.25 1.82
C SER A 161 -8.58 3.19 0.87
N GLY A 162 -8.05 3.14 -0.36
CA GLY A 162 -8.38 2.15 -1.38
C GLY A 162 -7.98 0.71 -1.09
N GLY A 163 -7.42 0.38 0.08
CA GLY A 163 -7.04 -1.00 0.43
C GLY A 163 -5.72 -1.48 -0.21
N ASN A 164 -4.91 -0.55 -0.70
CA ASN A 164 -3.63 -0.84 -1.34
C ASN A 164 -2.47 -0.73 -0.35
N SER A 165 -1.28 -1.14 -0.79
CA SER A 165 -0.02 -0.76 -0.17
C SER A 165 0.75 0.20 -1.10
N VAL A 166 1.71 0.94 -0.55
CA VAL A 166 2.51 1.90 -1.32
C VAL A 166 4.00 1.75 -1.03
N ILE A 167 4.79 1.82 -2.10
CA ILE A 167 6.25 1.97 -2.06
C ILE A 167 6.58 3.34 -2.63
N PHE A 168 7.32 4.16 -1.88
CA PHE A 168 7.73 5.49 -2.33
C PHE A 168 9.15 5.47 -2.91
N SER A 169 9.31 6.08 -4.08
CA SER A 169 10.60 6.39 -4.69
C SER A 169 10.76 7.91 -4.70
N PRO A 170 11.38 8.50 -3.67
CA PRO A 170 11.58 9.95 -3.62
C PRO A 170 12.63 10.41 -4.64
N HIS A 171 12.49 11.66 -5.07
CA HIS A 171 13.56 12.33 -5.79
C HIS A 171 14.84 12.37 -4.93
N PRO A 172 16.03 12.13 -5.51
CA PRO A 172 17.31 12.23 -4.81
C PRO A 172 17.60 13.60 -4.20
#